data_AF-A0A352JVY2-F1
#
_entry.id   AF-A0A352JVY2-F1
#
_cell.length_a   1.000
_cell.length_b   1.000
_cell.length_c   1.000
_cell.angle_alpha   90.00
_cell.angle_beta   90.00
_cell.angle_gamma   90.00
#
_symmetry.space_group_name_H-M   'P 1'
#
loop_
_entity.id
_entity.type
_entity.pdbx_description
1 polymer ?
#
loop_
_entity_poly.entity_id
_entity_poly.type
_entity_poly.pdbx_seq_one_letter_code
_entity_poly.pdbx_strand_id
1 'polypeptide(L)' 'MSDDPAKRIALKVSIGDTIHEVTFDELTLSNNLGLEALVTILVEKGIFQAEELQSIMERIRLDRYRGPEG' A
#
# COMPACT_ATOMS: atom_id res chain seq x y z
N MET A 1 -25.88 -0.23 -12.40
CA MET A 1 -24.49 -0.16 -11.90
C MET A 1 -24.53 -0.59 -10.45
N SER A 2 -23.74 -1.56 -10.01
CA SER A 2 -23.75 -1.97 -8.61
C SER A 2 -23.10 -0.88 -7.76
N ASP A 3 -23.81 -0.37 -6.76
CA ASP A 3 -23.31 0.61 -5.76
C ASP A 3 -22.27 0.01 -4.79
N ASP A 4 -21.57 -1.04 -5.20
CA ASP A 4 -20.53 -1.67 -4.40
C ASP A 4 -19.23 -0.87 -4.55
N PRO A 5 -18.76 -0.16 -3.50
CA PRO A 5 -17.56 0.66 -3.58
C PRO A 5 -16.31 -0.14 -3.93
N ALA A 6 -16.29 -1.44 -3.62
CA ALA A 6 -15.21 -2.37 -4.00
C ALA A 6 -15.04 -2.49 -5.52
N LYS A 7 -16.13 -2.37 -6.29
CA LYS A 7 -16.14 -2.51 -7.75
C LYS A 7 -15.88 -1.20 -8.49
N ARG A 8 -15.67 -0.10 -7.77
CA ARG A 8 -15.37 1.19 -8.39
C ARG A 8 -13.94 1.14 -8.96
N ILE A 9 -13.81 1.56 -10.22
CA ILE A 9 -12.50 1.68 -10.87
C ILE A 9 -11.69 2.78 -10.17
N ALA A 10 -10.52 2.42 -9.68
CA ALA A 10 -9.59 3.33 -9.01
C ALA A 10 -8.59 3.93 -10.00
N LEU A 11 -8.09 3.12 -10.95
CA LEU A 11 -7.13 3.55 -11.95
C LEU A 11 -7.26 2.73 -13.24
N LYS A 12 -6.81 3.32 -14.35
CA LYS A 12 -6.66 2.63 -15.63
C LYS A 12 -5.18 2.61 -16.00
N VAL A 13 -4.61 1.43 -16.24
CA VAL A 13 -3.22 1.26 -16.70
C VAL A 13 -3.23 0.94 -18.18
N SER A 14 -2.45 1.67 -18.97
CA SER A 14 -2.18 1.32 -20.36
C SER A 14 -0.87 0.55 -20.42
N ILE A 15 -0.90 -0.68 -20.93
CA ILE A 15 0.30 -1.49 -21.18
C ILE A 15 0.27 -1.88 -22.65
N GLY A 16 1.14 -1.22 -23.44
CA GLY A 16 1.04 -1.28 -24.90
C GLY A 16 -0.33 -0.81 -25.37
N ASP A 17 -0.99 -1.63 -26.18
CA ASP A 17 -2.32 -1.34 -26.75
C ASP A 17 -3.48 -1.79 -25.85
N THR A 18 -3.21 -2.32 -24.65
CA THR A 18 -4.25 -2.80 -23.72
C THR A 18 -4.49 -1.81 -22.60
N ILE A 19 -5.77 -1.53 -22.32
CA ILE A 19 -6.22 -0.76 -21.15
C ILE A 19 -6.76 -1.73 -20.10
N HIS A 20 -6.13 -1.75 -18.94
CA HIS A 20 -6.59 -2.49 -17.77
C HIS A 20 -7.26 -1.53 -16.79
N GLU A 21 -8.54 -1.78 -16.47
CA GLU A 21 -9.22 -1.09 -15.39
C GLU A 21 -8.97 -1.85 -14.09
N VAL A 22 -8.47 -1.15 -13.07
CA VAL A 22 -8.14 -1.72 -11.77
C VAL A 22 -9.08 -1.12 -10.74
N THR A 23 -9.77 -1.99 -10.01
CA THR A 23 -10.68 -1.61 -8.92
C THR A 23 -9.93 -1.17 -7.67
N PHE A 24 -10.62 -0.52 -6.73
CA PHE A 24 -10.04 -0.17 -5.43
C PHE A 24 -9.56 -1.40 -4.65
N ASP A 25 -10.30 -2.50 -4.71
CA ASP A 25 -9.95 -3.74 -4.02
C ASP A 25 -8.70 -4.38 -4.63
N GLU A 26 -8.66 -4.52 -5.96
CA GLU A 26 -7.49 -5.04 -6.66
C GLU A 26 -6.25 -4.18 -6.39
N LEU A 27 -6.41 -2.85 -6.39
CA LEU A 27 -5.32 -1.94 -6.08
C LEU A 27 -4.82 -2.13 -4.64
N THR A 28 -5.73 -2.23 -3.68
CA THR A 28 -5.38 -2.39 -2.26
C THR A 28 -4.66 -3.72 -2.03
N LEU A 29 -5.17 -4.81 -2.61
CA LEU A 29 -4.56 -6.13 -2.54
C LEU A 29 -3.17 -6.14 -3.17
N SER A 30 -3.04 -5.58 -4.38
CA SER A 30 -1.76 -5.51 -5.09
C SER A 30 -0.73 -4.67 -4.32
N ASN A 31 -1.14 -3.54 -3.75
CA ASN A 31 -0.24 -2.67 -2.99
C ASN A 31 0.26 -3.35 -1.72
N ASN A 32 -0.64 -4.00 -0.97
CA ASN A 32 -0.26 -4.71 0.25
C ASN A 32 0.72 -5.84 -0.04
N LEU A 33 0.44 -6.66 -1.06
CA LEU A 33 1.32 -7.76 -1.46
C LEU A 33 2.69 -7.27 -1.94
N GLY A 34 2.72 -6.22 -2.76
CA GLY A 34 3.97 -5.64 -3.26
C GLY A 34 4.84 -5.07 -2.14
N LEU A 35 4.23 -4.40 -1.16
CA LEU A 35 4.94 -3.86 0.00
C LEU A 35 5.47 -4.97 0.92
N GLU A 36 4.70 -6.02 1.16
CA GLU A 36 5.14 -7.18 1.96
C GLU A 36 6.35 -7.86 1.31
N ALA A 37 6.30 -8.09 0.01
CA ALA A 37 7.41 -8.69 -0.74
C ALA A 37 8.67 -7.80 -0.67
N LEU A 38 8.51 -6.49 -0.87
CA LEU A 38 9.62 -5.55 -0.79
C LEU A 38 10.28 -5.53 0.59
N VAL A 39 9.47 -5.41 1.66
CA VAL A 39 9.97 -5.41 3.04
C VAL A 39 10.72 -6.70 3.36
N THR A 40 10.16 -7.84 2.96
CA THR A 40 10.79 -9.15 3.16
C THR A 40 12.18 -9.20 2.53
N ILE A 41 12.30 -8.80 1.26
CA ILE A 41 13.58 -8.78 0.55
C ILE A 41 14.61 -7.89 1.27
N LEU A 42 14.19 -6.72 1.77
CA LEU A 42 15.08 -5.77 2.42
C LEU A 42 15.58 -6.29 3.78
N VAL A 43 14.72 -6.96 4.54
CA VAL A 43 15.10 -7.63 5.80
C VAL A 43 16.04 -8.80 5.54
N GLU A 44 15.73 -9.66 4.57
CA GLU A 44 16.57 -10.80 4.20
C GLU A 44 17.97 -10.37 3.70
N LYS A 45 18.05 -9.22 3.03
CA LYS A 45 19.32 -8.62 2.59
C LYS A 45 20.05 -7.87 3.71
N GLY A 46 19.47 -7.76 4.90
CA GLY A 46 20.06 -7.05 6.04
C GLY A 46 20.15 -5.54 5.85
N ILE A 47 19.30 -4.95 4.99
CA ILE A 47 19.28 -3.50 4.76
C ILE A 47 18.73 -2.75 5.98
N PHE A 48 17.74 -3.33 6.66
CA PHE A 48 17.23 -2.87 7.95
C PHE A 48 16.73 -4.05 8.78
N GLN A 49 16.52 -3.82 10.08
CA GLN A 49 15.96 -4.82 11.01
C GLN A 49 14.44 -4.69 11.13
N ALA A 50 13.74 -5.80 11.38
CA ALA A 50 12.27 -5.80 11.47
C ALA A 50 11.76 -4.89 12.60
N GLU A 51 12.49 -4.81 13.71
CA GLU A 51 12.19 -3.98 14.88
C GLU A 51 12.30 -2.48 14.56
N GLU A 52 13.25 -2.11 13.70
CA GLU A 52 13.41 -0.73 13.23
C GLU A 52 12.19 -0.30 12.41
N LEU A 53 11.71 -1.17 11.52
CA LEU A 53 10.48 -0.93 10.76
C LEU A 53 9.27 -0.77 11.67
N GLN A 54 9.08 -1.64 12.67
CA GLN A 54 7.98 -1.53 13.63
C GLN A 54 8.01 -0.18 14.35
N SER A 55 9.18 0.24 14.83
CA SER A 55 9.37 1.51 15.54
C SER A 55 9.01 2.73 14.66
N ILE A 56 9.44 2.71 13.40
CA ILE A 56 9.11 3.77 12.43
C ILE A 56 7.59 3.80 12.16
N MET A 57 6.97 2.64 12.00
CA MET A 57 5.52 2.54 11.77
C MET A 57 4.71 3.09 12.93
N GLU A 58 5.11 2.79 14.17
CA GLU A 58 4.49 3.35 15.37
C GLU A 58 4.65 4.87 15.45
N ARG A 59 5.85 5.38 15.18
CA ARG A 59 6.10 6.83 15.12
C ARG A 59 5.21 7.51 14.09
N ILE A 60 5.16 7.00 12.86
CA ILE A 60 4.31 7.56 11.79
C ILE A 60 2.84 7.55 12.19
N ARG A 61 2.37 6.48 12.84
CA ARG A 61 0.99 6.43 13.36
C ARG A 61 0.77 7.56 14.37
N LEU A 62 1.62 7.68 15.38
CA LEU A 62 1.54 8.73 16.38
C LEU A 62 1.55 10.13 15.75
N ASP A 63 2.41 10.36 14.77
CA ASP A 63 2.52 11.64 14.06
C ASP A 63 1.25 11.95 13.23
N ARG A 64 0.67 10.95 12.56
CA ARG A 64 -0.58 11.11 11.81
C ARG A 64 -1.79 11.35 12.70
N TYR A 65 -1.84 10.73 13.88
CA TYR A 65 -2.93 10.90 14.84
C TYR A 65 -2.81 12.15 15.71
N ARG A 66 -1.64 12.80 15.75
CA ARG A 66 -1.42 14.02 16.54
C ARG A 66 -2.10 15.28 16.00
N GLY A 67 -2.59 15.28 14.75
CA GLY A 67 -3.36 16.41 14.19
C GLY A 67 -2.66 17.78 14.20
N PRO A 68 -3.24 18.83 13.61
CA PRO A 68 -2.69 20.20 13.65
C PRO A 68 -2.89 20.90 15.00
N GLU A 69 -3.68 20.32 15.89
CA GLU A 69 -4.03 20.87 17.20
C GLU A 69 -3.54 19.89 18.26
N GLY A 70 -2.33 20.10 18.76
CA GLY A 70 -1.89 19.54 20.03
C GLY A 70 -2.60 20.21 21.20
#